data_AF-A0A351QWR5-F1
#
_entry.id   AF-A0A351QWR5-F1
#
_cell.length_a   1.000
_cell.length_b   1.000
_cell.length_c   1.000
_cell.angle_alpha   90.00
_cell.angle_beta   90.00
_cell.angle_gamma   90.00
#
_symmetry.space_group_name_H-M   'P 1'
#
loop_
_entity.id
_entity.type
_entity.pdbx_description
1 polymer ?
#
loop_
_entity_poly.entity_id
_entity_poly.type
_entity_poly.pdbx_seq_one_letter_code
_entity_poly.pdbx_strand_id
1 'polypeptide(L)'
;DVTGEFIKGAEETLNIARELKIDTAILKARSPSCGRGIIYDGTFSGGKKTGNGVTAELLIRNNIKIYTEDELDKFFEENNI
;
A
#
# COMPACT_ATOMS: atom_id res chain seq x y z
N ASP A 1 -8.84 -2.08 19.10
CA ASP A 1 -9.15 -2.09 17.66
C ASP A 1 -8.87 -0.70 17.14
N VAL A 2 -8.18 -0.55 16.00
CA VAL A 2 -7.80 0.75 15.40
C VAL A 2 -8.18 0.82 13.92
N THR A 3 -9.20 0.04 13.52
CA THR A 3 -9.59 -0.06 12.12
C THR A 3 -10.07 1.28 11.56
N GLY A 4 -10.72 2.13 12.37
CA GLY A 4 -11.17 3.45 11.95
C GLY A 4 -10.03 4.37 11.54
N GLU A 5 -8.92 4.35 12.29
CA GLU A 5 -7.73 5.16 12.02
C GLU A 5 -7.02 4.71 10.74
N PHE A 6 -6.96 3.40 10.47
CA PHE A 6 -6.41 2.87 9.22
C PHE A 6 -7.24 3.31 8.01
N ILE A 7 -8.56 3.24 8.11
CA ILE A 7 -9.46 3.67 7.03
C ILE A 7 -9.31 5.17 6.78
N LYS A 8 -9.34 5.98 7.85
CA LYS A 8 -9.17 7.43 7.74
C LYS A 8 -7.84 7.80 7.08
N GLY A 9 -6.74 7.19 7.50
CA GLY A 9 -5.42 7.43 6.89
C GLY A 9 -5.35 7.00 5.42
N ALA A 10 -6.01 5.90 5.05
CA ALA A 10 -6.11 5.46 3.67
C ALA A 10 -6.88 6.47 2.80
N GLU A 11 -8.02 6.97 3.29
CA GLU A 11 -8.83 7.99 2.60
C GLU A 11 -8.07 9.31 2.43
N GLU A 12 -7.38 9.78 3.47
CA GLU A 12 -6.53 10.98 3.39
C GLU A 12 -5.40 10.79 2.36
N THR A 13 -4.77 9.61 2.33
CA THR A 13 -3.73 9.29 1.34
C THR A 13 -4.31 9.30 -0.09
N LEU A 14 -5.50 8.74 -0.29
CA LEU A 14 -6.17 8.75 -1.59
C LEU A 14 -6.53 10.18 -2.03
N ASN A 15 -6.97 11.04 -1.10
CA ASN A 15 -7.26 12.43 -1.40
C ASN A 15 -6.01 13.17 -1.89
N ILE A 16 -4.89 13.01 -1.19
CA ILE A 16 -3.59 13.57 -1.61
C ILE A 16 -3.21 13.07 -3.00
N ALA A 17 -3.34 11.76 -3.24
CA ALA A 17 -3.02 11.18 -4.54
C ALA A 17 -3.88 11.74 -5.68
N ARG A 18 -5.19 11.93 -5.43
CA ARG A 18 -6.11 12.53 -6.43
C ARG A 18 -5.80 14.00 -6.69
N GLU A 19 -5.57 14.79 -5.64
CA GLU A 19 -5.24 16.21 -5.75
C GLU A 19 -3.95 16.43 -6.55
N LEU A 20 -2.94 15.60 -6.29
CA LEU A 20 -1.65 15.66 -6.97
C LEU A 20 -1.61 14.86 -8.29
N LYS A 21 -2.72 14.23 -8.69
CA LYS A 21 -2.82 13.38 -9.89
C LYS A 21 -1.75 12.28 -9.94
N ILE A 22 -1.46 11.68 -8.79
CA ILE A 22 -0.54 10.56 -8.64
C ILE A 22 -1.20 9.30 -9.20
N ASP A 23 -0.48 8.59 -10.06
CA ASP A 23 -0.89 7.28 -10.60
C ASP A 23 -0.09 6.11 -10.01
N THR A 24 0.98 6.39 -9.26
CA THR A 24 1.93 5.39 -8.74
C THR A 24 2.42 5.76 -7.34
N ALA A 25 2.45 4.79 -6.42
CA ALA A 25 3.03 4.98 -5.08
C ALA A 25 3.93 3.82 -4.66
N ILE A 26 4.98 4.14 -3.90
CA ILE A 26 5.89 3.16 -3.28
C ILE A 26 5.58 3.14 -1.78
N LEU A 27 5.23 1.96 -1.27
CA LEU A 27 4.71 1.78 0.08
C LEU A 27 5.51 0.72 0.86
N LYS A 28 5.58 0.87 2.19
CA LYS A 28 6.32 -0.06 3.06
C LYS A 28 5.76 -1.50 2.96
N ALA A 29 6.61 -2.44 2.59
CA ALA A 29 6.28 -3.86 2.49
C ALA A 29 5.77 -4.44 3.82
N ARG A 30 4.81 -5.37 3.72
CA ARG A 30 4.27 -6.23 4.80
C ARG A 30 3.45 -5.52 5.87
N SER A 31 3.36 -4.19 5.84
CA SER A 31 2.54 -3.42 6.77
C SER A 31 1.04 -3.75 6.60
N PRO A 32 0.26 -3.86 7.70
CA PRO A 32 -1.20 -4.00 7.62
C PRO A 32 -1.91 -2.79 6.98
N SER A 33 -1.21 -1.66 6.81
CA SER A 33 -1.71 -0.50 6.06
C SER A 33 -1.12 -0.44 4.64
N CYS A 34 0.21 -0.57 4.54
CA CYS A 34 0.96 -0.20 3.34
C CYS A 34 1.40 -1.40 2.48
N GLY A 35 1.38 -2.62 3.02
CA GLY A 35 1.91 -3.79 2.32
C GLY A 35 1.06 -4.21 1.13
N ARG A 36 1.69 -4.79 0.11
CA ARG A 36 1.04 -5.32 -1.09
C ARG A 36 1.37 -6.80 -1.29
N GLY A 37 0.37 -7.60 -1.61
CA GLY A 37 0.48 -9.05 -1.85
C GLY A 37 0.72 -9.89 -0.60
N ILE A 38 1.50 -9.39 0.37
CA ILE A 38 1.78 -10.03 1.65
C ILE A 38 1.74 -8.98 2.76
N ILE A 39 1.06 -9.29 3.87
CA ILE A 39 1.00 -8.46 5.09
C ILE A 39 1.18 -9.29 6.36
N TYR A 40 1.56 -8.66 7.46
CA TYR A 40 1.48 -9.30 8.78
C TYR A 40 0.04 -9.70 9.10
N ASP A 41 -0.12 -10.83 9.79
CA ASP A 41 -1.43 -11.42 10.08
C ASP A 41 -2.22 -10.68 11.18
N GLY A 42 -1.57 -9.80 11.93
CA GLY A 42 -2.15 -9.01 13.03
C GLY A 42 -2.14 -9.71 14.39
N THR A 43 -1.56 -10.91 14.48
CA THR A 43 -1.48 -11.70 15.74
C THR A 43 -0.25 -11.36 16.59
N PHE A 44 0.62 -10.47 16.10
CA PHE A 44 1.92 -10.13 16.71
C PHE A 44 2.88 -11.33 16.86
N SER A 45 2.61 -12.45 16.19
CA SER A 45 3.49 -13.62 16.12
C SER A 45 4.65 -13.47 15.11
N GLY A 46 4.62 -12.40 14.30
CA GLY A 46 5.48 -12.27 13.11
C GLY A 46 4.96 -13.04 11.89
N GLY A 47 3.84 -13.76 12.03
CA GLY A 47 3.15 -14.43 10.94
C GLY A 47 2.71 -13.48 9.84
N LYS A 48 2.68 -14.00 8.61
CA LYS A 48 2.32 -13.26 7.40
C LYS A 48 1.22 -14.01 6.67
N LYS A 49 0.39 -13.25 5.95
CA LYS A 49 -0.67 -13.77 5.09
C LYS A 49 -0.67 -13.06 3.75
N THR A 50 -1.20 -13.73 2.73
CA THR A 50 -1.49 -13.11 1.44
C THR A 50 -2.56 -12.04 1.62
N GLY A 51 -2.36 -10.87 1.02
CA GLY A 51 -3.29 -9.76 1.06
C GLY A 51 -2.60 -8.41 0.95
N ASN A 52 -3.41 -7.36 0.87
CA ASN A 52 -2.96 -5.97 0.83
C ASN A 52 -3.34 -5.30 2.16
N GLY A 53 -2.54 -4.31 2.56
CA GLY A 53 -2.88 -3.41 3.65
C GLY A 53 -4.01 -2.45 3.25
N VAL A 54 -4.65 -1.83 4.24
CA VAL A 54 -5.84 -0.99 4.04
C VAL A 54 -5.59 0.15 3.03
N THR A 55 -4.49 0.89 3.17
CA THR A 55 -4.11 1.96 2.24
C THR A 55 -3.77 1.40 0.86
N ALA A 56 -2.95 0.35 0.78
CA ALA A 56 -2.56 -0.23 -0.49
C ALA A 56 -3.78 -0.72 -1.30
N GLU A 57 -4.70 -1.42 -0.65
CA GLU A 57 -5.94 -1.91 -1.27
C GLU A 57 -6.83 -0.78 -1.78
N LEU A 58 -7.01 0.29 -0.99
CA LEU A 58 -7.83 1.43 -1.39
C LEU A 58 -7.23 2.14 -2.61
N LEU A 59 -5.92 2.36 -2.63
CA LEU A 59 -5.24 3.00 -3.76
C LEU A 59 -5.31 2.13 -5.03
N ILE A 60 -5.10 0.81 -4.92
CA ILE A 60 -5.25 -0.15 -6.04
C ILE A 60 -6.64 -0.08 -6.65
N ARG A 61 -7.70 -0.08 -5.83
CA ARG A 61 -9.10 0.06 -6.30
C ARG A 61 -9.38 1.38 -7.01
N ASN A 62 -8.54 2.38 -6.81
CA ASN A 62 -8.62 3.69 -7.44
C ASN A 62 -7.61 3.85 -8.60
N ASN A 63 -7.13 2.73 -9.16
CA ASN A 63 -6.21 2.68 -10.30
C ASN A 63 -4.83 3.33 -10.03
N ILE A 64 -4.41 3.39 -8.77
CA ILE A 64 -3.05 3.79 -8.42
C ILE A 64 -2.18 2.53 -8.33
N LYS A 65 -1.13 2.47 -9.14
CA LYS A 65 -0.17 1.35 -9.14
C LYS A 65 0.67 1.41 -7.87
N ILE A 66 0.75 0.29 -7.16
CA ILE A 66 1.51 0.20 -5.92
C ILE A 66 2.74 -0.68 -6.11
N TYR A 67 3.88 -0.19 -5.63
CA TYR A 67 5.11 -0.96 -5.42
C TYR A 67 5.46 -0.97 -3.95
N THR A 68 6.32 -1.91 -3.57
CA THR A 68 6.98 -1.87 -2.27
C THR A 68 8.48 -1.67 -2.42
N GLU A 69 9.20 -1.42 -1.32
CA GLU A 69 10.66 -1.32 -1.37
C GLU A 69 11.33 -2.63 -1.82
N ASP A 70 10.63 -3.77 -1.74
CA ASP A 70 11.09 -5.06 -2.27
C ASP A 70 10.96 -5.13 -3.82
N GLU A 71 10.35 -4.13 -4.47
CA GLU A 71 10.01 -4.12 -5.90
C GLU A 71 10.56 -2.88 -6.63
N LEU A 72 11.60 -2.25 -6.07
CA LEU A 72 12.22 -1.06 -6.66
C LEU A 72 12.83 -1.32 -8.03
N ASP A 73 13.50 -2.46 -8.23
CA ASP A 73 14.07 -2.81 -9.54
C ASP A 73 12.97 -2.84 -10.62
N LYS A 74 11.84 -3.50 -10.31
CA LYS A 74 10.67 -3.54 -11.18
C LYS A 74 10.08 -2.14 -11.43
N PHE A 75 10.04 -1.29 -10.40
CA PHE A 75 9.60 0.09 -10.55
C PHE A 75 10.49 0.87 -11.53
N PHE A 76 11.82 0.78 -11.40
CA PHE A 76 12.76 1.44 -12.30
C PHE A 76 12.64 0.91 -13.74
N GLU A 77 12.58 -0.41 -13.91
CA GLU A 77 12.39 -1.06 -15.22
C GLU A 77 11.08 -0.64 -15.92
N GLU A 78 9.94 -0.68 -15.22
CA GLU A 78 8.63 -0.34 -15.81
C GLU A 78 8.50 1.16 -16.13
N ASN A 79 9.24 2.03 -15.45
CA ASN A 79 9.18 3.48 -15.65
C ASN A 79 10.32 4.04 -16.50
N ASN A 80 11.28 3.22 -16.93
CA ASN A 80 12.47 3.62 -17.69
C ASN A 80 13.29 4.72 -16.98
N ILE A 81 13.48 4.59 -15.67
CA ILE A 81 14.28 5.51 -14.82
C ILE A 81 15.46 4.75 -14.22
#